data_AF-A0A933YMC5-F1
#
_entry.id   AF-A0A933YMC5-F1
#
_cell.length_a   1.000
_cell.length_b   1.000
_cell.length_c   1.000
_cell.angle_alpha   90.00
_cell.angle_beta   90.00
_cell.angle_gamma   90.00
#
_symmetry.space_group_name_H-M   'P 1'
#
loop_
_entity.id
_entity.type
_entity.pdbx_description
1 polymer ?
#
loop_
_entity_poly.entity_id
_entity_poly.type
_entity_poly.pdbx_seq_one_letter_code
_entity_poly.pdbx_strand_id
1 'polypeptide(L)'
;MSSPRRTFLKQLGVGAAIAAMPHRTSTPPDQTSIIKPKRIKAGDTIGLINPAGPTFEADDILVVKESLAALGLRSKVGKHALDRYGYLAGSDAARAEDVNAMFEDDGVDAIITIRGGWGCNRILHLLDYEMIRKHPKIICGYSDITSLLVALYARTGLVTFHGPVGTSTWNKFSLDYFKRVLFDGEQVTMVNPKGAGDNLAQTKDRIQAITKGKARGRLVGGNLSVLTAMIGSRYLPDWSNHILFLEETGENIYRVDRMVTQLKLAGVLDKLAGFVFGKCTSCEPAEGYASLTLEEVFIDHIKPLGIPALYGAMIGHIENKFTVPVGIEAEIDAESGTIRLLESAVL
;
A
#
# COMPACT_ATOMS: atom_id res chain seq x y z
N MET A 1 -31.01 7.24 52.32
CA MET A 1 -31.36 5.90 52.85
C MET A 1 -32.66 5.46 52.18
N SER A 2 -32.57 4.65 51.11
CA SER A 2 -33.74 4.15 50.39
C SER A 2 -33.87 2.63 50.55
N SER A 3 -35.13 2.21 50.58
CA SER A 3 -35.69 0.90 50.93
C SER A 3 -35.18 -0.29 50.08
N PRO A 4 -35.15 -1.52 50.63
CA PRO A 4 -34.63 -2.70 49.95
C PRO A 4 -35.67 -3.48 49.15
N ARG A 5 -35.17 -4.08 48.05
CA ARG A 5 -35.49 -5.40 47.45
C ARG A 5 -36.90 -5.95 47.65
N ARG A 6 -37.65 -6.05 46.54
CA ARG A 6 -38.67 -7.09 46.34
C ARG A 6 -38.23 -8.08 45.27
N THR A 7 -37.99 -9.28 45.76
CA THR A 7 -37.87 -10.57 45.09
C THR A 7 -39.10 -10.83 44.21
N PHE A 8 -38.92 -11.18 42.94
CA PHE A 8 -39.98 -11.79 42.15
C PHE A 8 -39.61 -13.22 41.74
N LEU A 9 -40.59 -14.09 41.93
CA LEU A 9 -40.50 -15.54 41.88
C LEU A 9 -40.27 -16.11 40.48
N LYS A 10 -39.58 -17.24 40.51
CA LYS A 10 -39.51 -18.33 39.54
C LYS A 10 -40.85 -18.62 38.83
N GLN A 11 -40.78 -18.77 37.51
CA GLN A 11 -41.55 -19.78 36.80
C GLN A 11 -40.60 -20.61 35.92
N LEU A 12 -40.63 -21.93 36.15
CA LEU A 12 -40.26 -22.96 35.18
C LEU A 12 -41.15 -22.79 33.93
N GLY A 13 -40.76 -22.99 32.69
CA GLY A 13 -39.77 -23.88 32.11
C GLY A 13 -40.45 -24.49 30.88
N VAL A 14 -39.96 -24.17 29.67
CA VAL A 14 -40.19 -24.98 28.46
C VAL A 14 -38.85 -25.00 27.74
N GLY A 15 -38.23 -26.17 27.72
CA GLY A 15 -36.96 -26.39 27.06
C GLY A 15 -37.12 -26.28 25.55
N ALA A 16 -36.38 -25.34 24.95
CA ALA A 16 -36.03 -25.42 23.54
C ALA A 16 -34.65 -26.07 23.46
N ALA A 17 -34.61 -27.32 22.98
CA ALA A 17 -33.36 -27.94 22.57
C ALA A 17 -32.82 -27.17 21.37
N ILE A 18 -31.86 -26.27 21.61
CA ILE A 18 -31.10 -25.65 20.53
C ILE A 18 -30.17 -26.75 20.01
N ALA A 19 -30.55 -27.33 18.86
CA ALA A 19 -29.64 -28.17 18.08
C ALA A 19 -28.39 -27.32 17.78
N ALA A 20 -27.26 -27.72 18.37
CA ALA A 20 -25.97 -27.17 18.03
C ALA A 20 -25.71 -27.47 16.55
N MET A 21 -25.98 -26.49 15.69
CA MET A 21 -25.48 -26.54 14.32
C MET A 21 -23.96 -26.59 14.39
N PRO A 22 -23.29 -27.52 13.71
CA PRO A 22 -21.84 -27.52 13.67
C PRO A 22 -21.43 -26.19 13.06
N HIS A 23 -20.75 -25.36 13.87
CA HIS A 23 -20.00 -24.24 13.33
C HIS A 23 -19.06 -24.85 12.30
N ARG A 24 -19.36 -24.62 11.02
CA ARG A 24 -18.37 -24.80 9.97
C ARG A 24 -17.26 -23.83 10.31
N THR A 25 -16.22 -24.34 10.95
CA THR A 25 -14.91 -23.71 10.98
C THR A 25 -14.53 -23.51 9.53
N SER A 26 -14.76 -22.30 9.01
CA SER A 26 -14.18 -21.89 7.74
C SER A 26 -12.67 -21.95 7.94
N THR A 27 -12.04 -22.92 7.30
CA THR A 27 -10.60 -22.98 7.08
C THR A 27 -10.13 -21.59 6.65
N PRO A 28 -9.06 -21.02 7.25
CA PRO A 28 -8.59 -19.70 6.84
C PRO A 28 -8.11 -19.78 5.39
N PRO A 29 -8.62 -18.95 4.46
CA PRO A 29 -8.10 -18.92 3.11
C PRO A 29 -6.94 -17.94 3.08
N ASP A 30 -5.71 -18.44 2.95
CA ASP A 30 -4.72 -17.70 2.16
C ASP A 30 -3.79 -18.66 1.43
N GLN A 31 -4.35 -19.27 0.38
CA GLN A 31 -3.59 -19.88 -0.69
C GLN A 31 -4.01 -19.25 -2.01
N THR A 32 -4.18 -17.92 -2.05
CA THR A 32 -4.35 -17.24 -3.32
C THR A 32 -3.02 -17.36 -4.06
N SER A 33 -2.99 -18.14 -5.15
CA SER A 33 -1.78 -18.30 -5.96
C SER A 33 -1.32 -16.91 -6.41
N ILE A 34 -0.04 -16.62 -6.19
CA ILE A 34 0.56 -15.37 -6.64
C ILE A 34 0.56 -15.32 -8.17
N ILE A 35 0.12 -14.19 -8.71
CA ILE A 35 0.10 -13.91 -10.15
C ILE A 35 1.03 -12.74 -10.41
N LYS A 36 2.06 -12.97 -11.21
CA LYS A 36 3.01 -11.93 -11.62
C LYS A 36 2.60 -11.40 -12.99
N PRO A 37 2.48 -10.08 -13.19
CA PRO A 37 2.26 -9.54 -14.51
C PRO A 37 3.53 -9.63 -15.37
N LYS A 38 3.39 -9.47 -16.68
CA LYS A 38 4.54 -9.38 -17.59
C LYS A 38 5.34 -8.10 -17.30
N ARG A 39 6.66 -8.17 -17.45
CA ARG A 39 7.54 -6.99 -17.41
C ARG A 39 7.23 -6.01 -18.54
N ILE A 40 7.52 -4.73 -18.31
CA ILE A 40 7.46 -3.65 -19.30
C ILE A 40 8.63 -3.77 -20.29
N LYS A 41 8.37 -3.50 -21.56
CA LYS A 41 9.35 -3.42 -22.65
C LYS A 41 9.14 -2.15 -23.47
N ALA A 42 10.19 -1.73 -24.17
CA ALA A 42 10.05 -0.64 -25.14
C ALA A 42 9.01 -1.01 -26.20
N GLY A 43 8.14 -0.06 -26.52
CA GLY A 43 6.99 -0.25 -27.41
C GLY A 43 5.69 -0.64 -26.69
N ASP A 44 5.74 -1.05 -25.42
CA ASP A 44 4.53 -1.37 -24.65
C ASP A 44 3.63 -0.14 -24.46
N THR A 45 2.33 -0.39 -24.35
CA THR A 45 1.31 0.65 -24.11
C THR A 45 0.95 0.72 -22.64
N ILE A 46 1.15 1.90 -22.05
CA ILE A 46 0.76 2.20 -20.68
C ILE A 46 -0.63 2.84 -20.64
N GLY A 47 -1.56 2.18 -19.96
CA GLY A 47 -2.85 2.73 -19.57
C GLY A 47 -2.69 3.79 -18.49
N LEU A 48 -3.25 4.97 -18.70
CA LEU A 48 -3.23 6.10 -17.77
C LEU A 48 -4.62 6.36 -17.21
N ILE A 49 -4.79 6.20 -15.90
CA ILE A 49 -6.09 6.35 -15.22
C ILE A 49 -5.99 7.23 -13.98
N ASN A 50 -7.11 7.80 -13.56
CA ASN A 50 -7.25 8.50 -12.28
C ASN A 50 -8.35 7.82 -11.44
N PRO A 51 -8.04 6.76 -10.68
CA PRO A 51 -9.04 6.09 -9.85
C PRO A 51 -9.37 6.86 -8.56
N ALA A 52 -8.64 7.95 -8.27
CA ALA A 52 -8.75 8.77 -7.05
C ALA A 52 -9.09 10.23 -7.39
N GLY A 53 -8.16 11.16 -7.18
CA GLY A 53 -8.34 12.59 -7.41
C GLY A 53 -8.13 13.00 -8.88
N PRO A 54 -8.74 14.11 -9.32
CA PRO A 54 -8.71 14.57 -10.71
C PRO A 54 -7.36 15.20 -11.08
N THR A 55 -6.97 15.10 -12.35
CA THR A 55 -5.90 15.96 -12.89
C THR A 55 -6.49 17.33 -13.24
N PHE A 56 -5.85 18.39 -12.73
CA PHE A 56 -6.35 19.77 -12.86
C PHE A 56 -5.86 20.47 -14.12
N GLU A 57 -4.62 20.22 -14.53
CA GLU A 57 -4.05 20.85 -15.71
C GLU A 57 -3.90 19.81 -16.82
N ALA A 58 -4.35 20.15 -18.04
CA ALA A 58 -4.17 19.27 -19.20
C ALA A 58 -2.68 19.02 -19.49
N ASP A 59 -1.85 20.01 -19.16
CA ASP A 59 -0.39 19.96 -19.31
C ASP A 59 0.25 18.85 -18.47
N ASP A 60 -0.29 18.56 -17.28
CA ASP A 60 0.19 17.44 -16.45
C ASP A 60 0.13 16.11 -17.21
N ILE A 61 -0.94 15.88 -17.99
CA ILE A 61 -1.05 14.65 -18.79
C ILE A 61 -0.05 14.67 -19.95
N LEU A 62 0.20 15.82 -20.57
CA LEU A 62 1.20 15.93 -21.62
C LEU A 62 2.59 15.57 -21.10
N VAL A 63 2.99 16.12 -19.96
CA VAL A 63 4.26 15.79 -19.29
C VAL A 63 4.36 14.30 -18.97
N VAL A 64 3.28 13.68 -18.50
CA VAL A 64 3.24 12.23 -18.26
C VAL A 64 3.47 11.45 -19.56
N LYS A 65 2.76 11.82 -20.63
CA LYS A 65 2.89 11.15 -21.94
C LYS A 65 4.29 11.30 -22.52
N GLU A 66 4.88 12.49 -22.41
CA GLU A 66 6.25 12.76 -22.85
C GLU A 66 7.29 11.99 -22.03
N SER A 67 7.09 11.90 -20.71
CA SER A 67 7.95 11.10 -19.83
C SER A 67 7.93 9.61 -20.22
N LEU A 68 6.74 9.07 -20.52
CA LEU A 68 6.60 7.69 -21.00
C LEU A 68 7.19 7.50 -22.39
N ALA A 69 7.01 8.46 -23.30
CA ALA A 69 7.62 8.42 -24.63
C ALA A 69 9.16 8.44 -24.55
N ALA A 70 9.74 9.22 -23.63
CA ALA A 70 11.19 9.24 -23.37
C ALA A 70 11.71 7.89 -22.82
N LEU A 71 10.84 7.08 -22.22
CA LEU A 71 11.14 5.70 -21.82
C LEU A 71 10.94 4.68 -22.96
N GLY A 72 10.56 5.13 -24.15
CA GLY A 72 10.26 4.28 -25.30
C GLY A 72 8.89 3.61 -25.22
N LEU A 73 7.95 4.15 -24.42
CA LEU A 73 6.63 3.58 -24.19
C LEU A 73 5.54 4.39 -24.91
N ARG A 74 4.44 3.72 -25.24
CA ARG A 74 3.20 4.35 -25.71
C ARG A 74 2.28 4.62 -24.52
N SER A 75 1.33 5.54 -24.69
CA SER A 75 0.35 5.87 -23.66
C SER A 75 -1.08 5.82 -24.21
N LYS A 76 -1.98 5.23 -23.43
CA LYS A 76 -3.44 5.24 -23.67
C LYS A 76 -4.13 5.86 -22.47
N VAL A 77 -4.80 6.99 -22.67
CA VAL A 77 -5.53 7.69 -21.60
C VAL A 77 -6.90 7.04 -21.42
N GLY A 78 -7.27 6.80 -20.16
CA GLY A 78 -8.59 6.31 -19.76
C GLY A 78 -9.69 7.24 -20.23
N LYS A 79 -10.86 6.67 -20.51
CA LYS A 79 -12.01 7.41 -21.02
C LYS A 79 -12.45 8.50 -20.03
N HIS A 80 -12.32 8.22 -18.74
CA HIS A 80 -12.72 9.10 -17.65
C HIS A 80 -11.53 9.73 -16.91
N ALA A 81 -10.30 9.59 -17.42
CA ALA A 81 -9.09 10.03 -16.71
C ALA A 81 -9.04 11.56 -16.48
N LEU A 82 -9.81 12.33 -17.26
CA LEU A 82 -9.92 13.79 -17.18
C LEU A 82 -11.25 14.26 -16.57
N ASP A 83 -12.15 13.34 -16.21
CA ASP A 83 -13.43 13.69 -15.59
C ASP A 83 -13.23 14.31 -14.21
N ARG A 84 -14.23 15.06 -13.75
CA ARG A 84 -14.21 15.75 -12.46
C ARG A 84 -15.54 15.68 -11.74
N TYR A 85 -15.45 15.41 -10.45
CA TYR A 85 -16.58 15.49 -9.53
C TYR A 85 -16.07 15.88 -8.13
N GLY A 86 -16.06 17.19 -7.83
CA GLY A 86 -15.47 17.71 -6.60
C GLY A 86 -13.99 17.35 -6.51
N TYR A 87 -13.59 16.66 -5.44
CA TYR A 87 -12.22 16.16 -5.24
C TYR A 87 -11.95 14.79 -5.91
N LEU A 88 -12.92 14.23 -6.64
CA LEU A 88 -12.79 12.94 -7.35
C LEU A 88 -12.60 13.15 -8.85
N ALA A 89 -11.88 12.22 -9.50
CA ALA A 89 -11.73 12.12 -10.95
C ALA A 89 -12.97 11.53 -11.65
N GLY A 90 -14.13 12.12 -11.41
CA GLY A 90 -15.42 11.63 -11.92
C GLY A 90 -16.18 10.74 -10.93
N SER A 91 -17.29 10.18 -11.41
CA SER A 91 -18.17 9.33 -10.59
C SER A 91 -17.49 8.00 -10.20
N ASP A 92 -18.02 7.32 -9.19
CA ASP A 92 -17.47 6.02 -8.73
C ASP A 92 -17.54 4.98 -9.85
N ALA A 93 -18.62 4.97 -10.64
CA ALA A 93 -18.79 4.10 -11.79
C ALA A 93 -17.78 4.40 -12.91
N ALA A 94 -17.60 5.69 -13.25
CA ALA A 94 -16.66 6.12 -14.28
C ALA A 94 -15.20 5.75 -13.93
N ARG A 95 -14.79 5.98 -12.67
CA ARG A 95 -13.45 5.63 -12.18
C ARG A 95 -13.22 4.11 -12.16
N ALA A 96 -14.24 3.33 -11.82
CA ALA A 96 -14.16 1.87 -11.86
C ALA A 96 -14.14 1.32 -13.30
N GLU A 97 -14.91 1.94 -14.21
CA GLU A 97 -14.92 1.61 -15.64
C GLU A 97 -13.52 1.75 -16.24
N ASP A 98 -12.81 2.86 -15.95
CA ASP A 98 -11.44 3.06 -16.41
C ASP A 98 -10.47 1.97 -15.90
N VAL A 99 -10.58 1.57 -14.62
CA VAL A 99 -9.76 0.48 -14.08
C VAL A 99 -10.06 -0.84 -14.81
N ASN A 100 -11.33 -1.22 -14.88
CA ASN A 100 -11.74 -2.48 -15.50
C ASN A 100 -11.36 -2.51 -17.00
N ALA A 101 -11.65 -1.45 -17.74
CA ALA A 101 -11.35 -1.36 -19.17
C ALA A 101 -9.86 -1.45 -19.46
N MET A 102 -8.99 -0.84 -18.63
CA MET A 102 -7.54 -0.94 -18.82
C MET A 102 -7.00 -2.34 -18.53
N PHE A 103 -7.61 -3.09 -17.62
CA PHE A 103 -7.26 -4.49 -17.39
C PHE A 103 -7.80 -5.40 -18.51
N GLU A 104 -8.99 -5.15 -19.04
CA GLU A 104 -9.59 -5.96 -20.11
C GLU A 104 -8.93 -5.76 -21.48
N ASP A 105 -8.41 -4.56 -21.76
CA ASP A 105 -7.91 -4.21 -23.09
C ASP A 105 -6.55 -4.84 -23.43
N ASP A 106 -6.53 -5.85 -24.30
CA ASP A 106 -5.29 -6.51 -24.79
C ASP A 106 -4.28 -5.56 -25.48
N GLY A 107 -4.69 -4.34 -25.86
CA GLY A 107 -3.80 -3.30 -26.36
C GLY A 107 -3.04 -2.53 -25.27
N VAL A 108 -3.30 -2.80 -23.99
CA VAL A 108 -2.65 -2.19 -22.82
C VAL A 108 -1.80 -3.25 -22.10
N ASP A 109 -0.53 -2.95 -21.90
CA ASP A 109 0.45 -3.88 -21.31
C ASP A 109 0.66 -3.64 -19.81
N ALA A 110 0.53 -2.39 -19.37
CA ALA A 110 0.67 -1.98 -17.97
C ALA A 110 -0.17 -0.73 -17.68
N ILE A 111 -0.42 -0.47 -16.41
CA ILE A 111 -1.27 0.64 -15.93
C ILE A 111 -0.44 1.48 -14.95
N ILE A 112 -0.38 2.78 -15.19
CA ILE A 112 0.17 3.76 -14.26
C ILE A 112 -0.92 4.75 -13.91
N THR A 113 -1.20 4.88 -12.62
CA THR A 113 -2.12 5.90 -12.13
C THR A 113 -1.49 7.28 -12.35
N ILE A 114 -2.26 8.26 -12.83
CA ILE A 114 -1.72 9.59 -13.12
C ILE A 114 -1.37 10.30 -11.81
N ARG A 115 -2.26 10.22 -10.81
CA ARG A 115 -2.03 10.73 -9.45
C ARG A 115 -2.79 9.94 -8.39
N GLY A 116 -2.46 10.21 -7.12
CA GLY A 116 -3.24 9.81 -5.94
C GLY A 116 -4.44 10.74 -5.68
N GLY A 117 -4.76 10.96 -4.41
CA GLY A 117 -5.86 11.85 -3.99
C GLY A 117 -6.74 11.17 -2.97
N TRP A 118 -8.04 11.06 -3.24
CA TRP A 118 -8.97 10.28 -2.44
C TRP A 118 -9.99 9.64 -3.37
N GLY A 119 -10.45 8.43 -3.01
CA GLY A 119 -11.63 7.83 -3.60
C GLY A 119 -11.46 6.39 -4.08
N CYS A 120 -10.26 5.80 -4.04
CA CYS A 120 -10.06 4.40 -4.46
C CYS A 120 -10.87 3.43 -3.61
N ASN A 121 -11.00 3.67 -2.30
CA ASN A 121 -11.83 2.85 -1.41
C ASN A 121 -13.30 2.77 -1.86
N ARG A 122 -13.82 3.83 -2.48
CA ARG A 122 -15.22 3.89 -2.93
C ARG A 122 -15.49 2.95 -4.10
N ILE A 123 -14.49 2.64 -4.92
CA ILE A 123 -14.69 1.89 -6.17
C ILE A 123 -14.37 0.40 -6.04
N LEU A 124 -13.81 -0.08 -4.92
CA LEU A 124 -13.38 -1.47 -4.75
C LEU A 124 -14.51 -2.50 -4.95
N HIS A 125 -15.77 -2.13 -4.72
CA HIS A 125 -16.91 -3.03 -4.94
C HIS A 125 -17.42 -3.08 -6.38
N LEU A 126 -16.91 -2.19 -7.23
CA LEU A 126 -17.27 -2.06 -8.64
C LEU A 126 -16.22 -2.69 -9.57
N LEU A 127 -15.10 -3.17 -9.03
CA LEU A 127 -14.04 -3.81 -9.81
C LEU A 127 -14.39 -5.26 -10.15
N ASP A 128 -14.12 -5.67 -11.39
CA ASP A 128 -14.24 -7.05 -11.82
C ASP A 128 -12.95 -7.82 -11.54
N TYR A 129 -12.83 -8.33 -10.32
CA TYR A 129 -11.66 -9.07 -9.87
C TYR A 129 -11.40 -10.37 -10.66
N GLU A 130 -12.43 -11.01 -11.21
CA GLU A 130 -12.27 -12.23 -11.99
C GLU A 130 -11.71 -11.92 -13.38
N MET A 131 -12.21 -10.86 -14.02
CA MET A 131 -11.65 -10.35 -15.27
C MET A 131 -10.20 -9.89 -15.06
N ILE A 132 -9.92 -9.13 -14.00
CA ILE A 132 -8.56 -8.65 -13.69
C ILE A 132 -7.61 -9.83 -13.47
N ARG A 133 -8.06 -10.90 -12.78
CA ARG A 133 -7.25 -12.10 -12.58
C ARG A 133 -6.87 -12.78 -13.89
N LYS A 134 -7.74 -12.76 -14.90
CA LYS A 134 -7.51 -13.35 -16.23
C LYS A 134 -6.63 -12.49 -17.13
N HIS A 135 -6.56 -11.18 -16.88
CA HIS A 135 -5.75 -10.23 -17.64
C HIS A 135 -4.74 -9.51 -16.72
N PRO A 136 -3.78 -10.25 -16.11
CA PRO A 136 -2.86 -9.66 -15.16
C PRO A 136 -1.91 -8.67 -15.83
N LYS A 137 -1.95 -7.42 -15.37
CA LYS A 137 -1.10 -6.32 -15.83
C LYS A 137 -0.44 -5.64 -14.65
N ILE A 138 0.71 -5.02 -14.88
CA ILE A 138 1.33 -4.14 -13.90
C ILE A 138 0.33 -3.02 -13.58
N ILE A 139 0.15 -2.72 -12.30
CA ILE A 139 -0.50 -1.49 -11.85
C ILE A 139 0.39 -0.79 -10.83
N CYS A 140 0.71 0.48 -11.09
CA CYS A 140 1.63 1.27 -10.27
C CYS A 140 1.01 2.59 -9.78
N GLY A 141 1.25 2.90 -8.51
CA GLY A 141 0.97 4.19 -7.89
C GLY A 141 1.30 4.20 -6.40
N TYR A 142 1.02 5.29 -5.70
CA TYR A 142 1.19 5.39 -4.23
C TYR A 142 0.11 6.28 -3.62
N SER A 143 0.15 6.55 -2.31
CA SER A 143 -0.88 7.32 -1.60
C SER A 143 -2.23 6.59 -1.58
N ASP A 144 -3.34 7.24 -1.90
CA ASP A 144 -4.70 6.64 -1.99
C ASP A 144 -4.81 5.39 -2.89
N ILE A 145 -3.90 5.28 -3.88
CA ILE A 145 -3.79 4.12 -4.76
C ILE A 145 -3.49 2.84 -3.96
N THR A 146 -2.93 2.95 -2.74
CA THR A 146 -2.75 1.83 -1.79
C THR A 146 -4.01 0.98 -1.66
N SER A 147 -5.19 1.60 -1.63
CA SER A 147 -6.48 0.89 -1.56
C SER A 147 -6.63 -0.12 -2.69
N LEU A 148 -6.29 0.33 -3.90
CA LEU A 148 -6.40 -0.46 -5.12
C LEU A 148 -5.33 -1.55 -5.15
N LEU A 149 -4.07 -1.20 -4.83
CA LEU A 149 -2.94 -2.14 -4.84
C LEU A 149 -3.17 -3.33 -3.89
N VAL A 150 -3.55 -3.03 -2.64
CA VAL A 150 -3.79 -4.04 -1.60
C VAL A 150 -5.04 -4.86 -1.93
N ALA A 151 -6.12 -4.22 -2.39
CA ALA A 151 -7.34 -4.92 -2.75
C ALA A 151 -7.14 -5.87 -3.93
N LEU A 152 -6.41 -5.45 -4.96
CA LEU A 152 -6.11 -6.31 -6.11
C LEU A 152 -5.28 -7.52 -5.68
N TYR A 153 -4.21 -7.30 -4.90
CA TYR A 153 -3.42 -8.39 -4.33
C TYR A 153 -4.30 -9.37 -3.52
N ALA A 154 -5.05 -8.86 -2.54
CA ALA A 154 -5.85 -9.69 -1.64
C ALA A 154 -6.96 -10.46 -2.36
N ARG A 155 -7.52 -9.91 -3.45
CA ARG A 155 -8.67 -10.50 -4.14
C ARG A 155 -8.28 -11.36 -5.32
N THR A 156 -7.12 -11.14 -5.94
CA THR A 156 -6.73 -11.87 -7.16
C THR A 156 -5.43 -12.64 -7.04
N GLY A 157 -4.58 -12.31 -6.06
CA GLY A 157 -3.19 -12.78 -5.98
C GLY A 157 -2.24 -11.99 -6.90
N LEU A 158 -2.74 -10.99 -7.63
CA LEU A 158 -1.94 -10.16 -8.54
C LEU A 158 -0.93 -9.31 -7.76
N VAL A 159 0.34 -9.42 -8.14
CA VAL A 159 1.39 -8.53 -7.67
C VAL A 159 1.15 -7.14 -8.24
N THR A 160 1.10 -6.15 -7.34
CA THR A 160 0.92 -4.73 -7.67
C THR A 160 2.10 -3.91 -7.16
N PHE A 161 2.18 -2.62 -7.49
CA PHE A 161 3.41 -1.85 -7.26
C PHE A 161 3.14 -0.50 -6.59
N HIS A 162 3.65 -0.36 -5.36
CA HIS A 162 3.73 0.92 -4.68
C HIS A 162 4.95 1.69 -5.22
N GLY A 163 4.72 2.71 -6.05
CA GLY A 163 5.79 3.40 -6.76
C GLY A 163 5.32 4.69 -7.42
N PRO A 164 6.16 5.32 -8.27
CA PRO A 164 5.81 6.58 -8.93
C PRO A 164 4.46 6.53 -9.66
N VAL A 165 3.61 7.53 -9.41
CA VAL A 165 2.47 7.89 -10.27
C VAL A 165 2.94 8.74 -11.45
N GLY A 166 2.10 8.94 -12.46
CA GLY A 166 2.39 9.76 -13.64
C GLY A 166 3.00 11.11 -13.27
N THR A 167 2.33 11.89 -12.41
CA THR A 167 2.76 13.24 -12.01
C THR A 167 3.87 13.25 -10.96
N SER A 168 4.54 12.12 -10.70
CA SER A 168 5.71 12.09 -9.82
C SER A 168 6.90 12.77 -10.47
N THR A 169 7.86 13.19 -9.65
CA THR A 169 9.20 13.49 -10.12
C THR A 169 9.89 12.20 -10.61
N TRP A 170 10.16 12.12 -11.91
CA TRP A 170 10.91 11.02 -12.54
C TRP A 170 12.41 11.28 -12.51
N ASN A 171 12.99 11.34 -11.30
CA ASN A 171 14.44 11.51 -11.15
C ASN A 171 15.21 10.20 -11.39
N LYS A 172 16.53 10.29 -11.52
CA LYS A 172 17.41 9.13 -11.79
C LYS A 172 17.25 8.01 -10.76
N PHE A 173 17.08 8.34 -9.48
CA PHE A 173 16.96 7.35 -8.41
C PHE A 173 15.67 6.55 -8.55
N SER A 174 14.53 7.24 -8.63
CA SER A 174 13.22 6.59 -8.72
C SER A 174 13.08 5.82 -10.04
N LEU A 175 13.61 6.38 -11.14
CA LEU A 175 13.60 5.72 -12.44
C LEU A 175 14.47 4.45 -12.48
N ASP A 176 15.63 4.44 -11.81
CA ASP A 176 16.48 3.25 -11.72
C ASP A 176 15.74 2.08 -11.06
N TYR A 177 15.16 2.30 -9.87
CA TYR A 177 14.37 1.27 -9.19
C TYR A 177 13.15 0.85 -10.00
N PHE A 178 12.46 1.79 -10.65
CA PHE A 178 11.33 1.48 -11.53
C PHE A 178 11.73 0.55 -12.67
N LYS A 179 12.85 0.84 -13.36
CA LYS A 179 13.37 0.02 -14.47
C LYS A 179 13.82 -1.36 -14.00
N ARG A 180 14.64 -1.41 -12.96
CA ARG A 180 15.19 -2.68 -12.45
C ARG A 180 14.09 -3.64 -12.00
N VAL A 181 13.05 -3.12 -11.36
CA VAL A 181 11.91 -3.93 -10.90
C VAL A 181 10.98 -4.30 -12.06
N LEU A 182 10.56 -3.33 -12.89
CA LEU A 182 9.44 -3.53 -13.83
C LEU A 182 9.86 -3.88 -15.26
N PHE A 183 11.08 -3.52 -15.68
CA PHE A 183 11.60 -3.84 -17.02
C PHE A 183 12.56 -5.02 -16.93
N ASP A 184 13.52 -4.95 -16.01
CA ASP A 184 14.58 -5.94 -15.93
C ASP A 184 14.17 -7.16 -15.09
N GLY A 185 13.12 -7.03 -14.27
CA GLY A 185 12.63 -8.08 -13.40
C GLY A 185 13.69 -8.56 -12.40
N GLU A 186 14.56 -7.65 -11.97
CA GLU A 186 15.67 -7.94 -11.08
C GLU A 186 15.19 -8.22 -9.65
N GLN A 187 15.89 -9.09 -8.93
CA GLN A 187 15.75 -9.29 -7.48
C GLN A 187 16.44 -8.14 -6.73
N VAL A 188 15.87 -6.95 -6.85
CA VAL A 188 16.50 -5.72 -6.36
C VAL A 188 16.68 -5.75 -4.84
N THR A 189 17.86 -5.32 -4.39
CA THR A 189 18.08 -4.88 -3.00
C THR A 189 17.91 -3.37 -2.92
N MET A 190 16.86 -2.92 -2.24
CA MET A 190 16.56 -1.53 -1.99
C MET A 190 17.39 -1.03 -0.82
N VAL A 191 18.16 0.03 -1.09
CA VAL A 191 19.05 0.67 -0.13
C VAL A 191 18.90 2.18 -0.24
N ASN A 192 18.78 2.84 0.90
CA ASN A 192 18.74 4.30 0.93
C ASN A 192 20.05 4.91 0.38
N PRO A 193 19.99 6.12 -0.21
CA PRO A 193 21.19 6.87 -0.56
C PRO A 193 22.17 6.98 0.61
N LYS A 194 23.45 6.79 0.33
CA LYS A 194 24.55 6.97 1.28
C LYS A 194 25.36 8.19 0.88
N GLY A 195 25.71 9.03 1.85
CA GLY A 195 26.56 10.19 1.63
C GLY A 195 26.25 11.34 2.57
N ALA A 196 27.29 12.08 2.97
CA ALA A 196 27.15 13.25 3.82
C ALA A 196 26.81 14.55 3.05
N GLY A 197 26.97 14.52 1.71
CA GLY A 197 27.01 15.76 0.92
C GLY A 197 28.13 16.66 1.44
N ASP A 198 27.83 17.94 1.62
CA ASP A 198 28.77 18.93 2.17
C ASP A 198 28.83 18.92 3.71
N ASN A 199 28.04 18.08 4.38
CA ASN A 199 28.05 17.99 5.84
C ASN A 199 29.17 17.04 6.33
N LEU A 200 29.56 17.18 7.60
CA LEU A 200 30.53 16.27 8.23
C LEU A 200 29.99 14.82 8.38
N ALA A 201 28.68 14.66 8.43
CA ALA A 201 28.02 13.36 8.57
C ALA A 201 26.75 13.33 7.71
N GLN A 202 26.25 12.12 7.41
CA GLN A 202 24.96 11.96 6.74
C GLN A 202 23.84 12.51 7.63
N THR A 203 23.12 13.50 7.13
CA THR A 203 22.00 14.17 7.82
C THR A 203 20.64 13.83 7.22
N LYS A 204 20.61 13.25 6.03
CA LYS A 204 19.39 12.89 5.29
C LYS A 204 19.35 11.40 4.99
N ASP A 205 18.16 10.89 4.70
CA ASP A 205 17.92 9.54 4.17
C ASP A 205 18.50 8.40 5.02
N ARG A 206 18.66 8.62 6.33
CA ARG A 206 19.17 7.61 7.26
C ARG A 206 18.07 6.59 7.57
N ILE A 207 18.47 5.32 7.67
CA ILE A 207 17.66 4.27 8.28
C ILE A 207 17.89 4.27 9.78
N GLN A 208 16.82 3.99 10.53
CA GLN A 208 16.86 3.76 11.96
C GLN A 208 16.23 2.40 12.27
N ALA A 209 16.93 1.59 13.07
CA ALA A 209 16.45 0.28 13.49
C ALA A 209 15.58 0.43 14.75
N ILE A 210 14.34 -0.04 14.70
CA ILE A 210 13.46 -0.14 15.88
C ILE A 210 13.82 -1.41 16.66
N THR A 211 13.92 -2.53 15.94
CA THR A 211 14.35 -3.83 16.45
C THR A 211 15.24 -4.48 15.40
N LYS A 212 16.47 -4.81 15.79
CA LYS A 212 17.47 -5.38 14.89
C LYS A 212 17.11 -6.81 14.47
N GLY A 213 17.72 -7.27 13.38
CA GLY A 213 17.59 -8.63 12.87
C GLY A 213 17.09 -8.68 11.44
N LYS A 214 16.80 -9.90 10.98
CA LYS A 214 16.31 -10.17 9.63
C LYS A 214 14.97 -10.87 9.67
N ALA A 215 14.04 -10.45 8.83
CA ALA A 215 12.75 -11.08 8.66
C ALA A 215 12.52 -11.41 7.18
N ARG A 216 11.78 -12.48 6.93
CA ARG A 216 11.33 -12.87 5.59
C ARG A 216 9.81 -12.97 5.56
N GLY A 217 9.25 -12.57 4.45
CA GLY A 217 7.81 -12.65 4.20
C GLY A 217 7.43 -11.79 3.00
N ARG A 218 6.16 -11.86 2.62
CA ARG A 218 5.65 -11.04 1.52
C ARG A 218 5.52 -9.59 1.94
N LEU A 219 5.97 -8.67 1.09
CA LEU A 219 5.76 -7.23 1.27
C LEU A 219 4.30 -6.88 1.01
N VAL A 220 3.62 -6.29 1.99
CA VAL A 220 2.27 -5.75 1.82
C VAL A 220 2.15 -4.44 2.57
N GLY A 221 1.52 -3.44 1.95
CA GLY A 221 1.22 -2.18 2.60
C GLY A 221 1.20 -1.01 1.63
N GLY A 222 1.57 0.19 2.12
CA GLY A 222 1.47 1.45 1.39
C GLY A 222 1.20 2.62 2.34
N ASN A 223 0.27 3.50 1.98
CA ASN A 223 -0.09 4.64 2.82
C ASN A 223 -0.87 4.20 4.09
N LEU A 224 -0.45 4.68 5.26
CA LEU A 224 -1.02 4.29 6.56
C LEU A 224 -2.50 4.70 6.71
N SER A 225 -2.84 5.96 6.46
CA SER A 225 -4.23 6.45 6.55
C SER A 225 -5.17 5.69 5.62
N VAL A 226 -4.71 5.43 4.41
CA VAL A 226 -5.50 4.73 3.40
C VAL A 226 -5.69 3.26 3.78
N LEU A 227 -4.61 2.58 4.22
CA LEU A 227 -4.68 1.18 4.64
C LEU A 227 -5.58 1.01 5.86
N THR A 228 -5.46 1.89 6.86
CA THR A 228 -6.29 1.81 8.08
C THR A 228 -7.76 2.06 7.79
N ALA A 229 -8.10 2.89 6.79
CA ALA A 229 -9.47 3.09 6.33
C ALA A 229 -10.09 1.83 5.68
N MET A 230 -9.30 0.82 5.30
CA MET A 230 -9.78 -0.46 4.76
C MET A 230 -10.02 -1.53 5.82
N ILE A 231 -9.60 -1.32 7.06
CA ILE A 231 -9.66 -2.32 8.14
C ILE A 231 -11.11 -2.75 8.39
N GLY A 232 -11.32 -4.07 8.48
CA GLY A 232 -12.64 -4.68 8.62
C GLY A 232 -13.36 -4.97 7.29
N SER A 233 -12.77 -4.58 6.15
CA SER A 233 -13.30 -4.93 4.83
C SER A 233 -12.73 -6.25 4.30
N ARG A 234 -13.39 -6.81 3.26
CA ARG A 234 -12.93 -7.99 2.52
C ARG A 234 -11.76 -7.73 1.56
N TYR A 235 -11.21 -6.51 1.56
CA TYR A 235 -10.20 -6.06 0.58
C TYR A 235 -8.77 -6.06 1.16
N LEU A 236 -8.59 -6.68 2.32
CA LEU A 236 -7.29 -6.86 2.96
C LEU A 236 -6.91 -8.35 2.92
N PRO A 237 -5.61 -8.68 2.80
CA PRO A 237 -5.14 -10.05 2.89
C PRO A 237 -5.14 -10.53 4.35
N ASP A 238 -4.89 -11.82 4.56
CA ASP A 238 -4.43 -12.26 5.88
C ASP A 238 -3.01 -11.71 6.11
N TRP A 239 -2.72 -11.30 7.35
CA TRP A 239 -1.47 -10.62 7.69
C TRP A 239 -0.37 -11.56 8.20
N SER A 240 -0.67 -12.87 8.33
CA SER A 240 0.28 -13.83 8.89
C SER A 240 1.54 -13.91 8.05
N ASN A 241 2.69 -13.79 8.71
CA ASN A 241 4.02 -13.88 8.11
C ASN A 241 4.31 -12.84 7.01
N HIS A 242 3.57 -11.74 6.97
CA HIS A 242 3.84 -10.64 6.05
C HIS A 242 4.86 -9.65 6.64
N ILE A 243 5.59 -8.99 5.75
CA ILE A 243 6.35 -7.79 6.07
C ILE A 243 5.45 -6.60 5.76
N LEU A 244 4.97 -5.92 6.79
CA LEU A 244 4.16 -4.70 6.63
C LEU A 244 5.09 -3.53 6.30
N PHE A 245 4.86 -2.87 5.17
CA PHE A 245 5.52 -1.60 4.85
C PHE A 245 4.52 -0.44 4.85
N LEU A 246 4.88 0.67 5.48
CA LEU A 246 3.99 1.82 5.63
C LEU A 246 4.70 3.13 5.30
N GLU A 247 3.95 4.10 4.80
CA GLU A 247 4.39 5.49 4.64
C GLU A 247 3.23 6.45 4.94
N GLU A 248 3.51 7.73 5.14
CA GLU A 248 2.45 8.71 5.36
C GLU A 248 2.85 10.13 4.92
N THR A 249 1.90 11.05 4.87
CA THR A 249 2.13 12.47 4.61
C THR A 249 1.13 13.36 5.32
N GLY A 250 1.58 14.53 5.80
CA GLY A 250 0.73 15.62 6.28
C GLY A 250 -0.08 15.32 7.54
N GLU A 251 0.30 14.29 8.31
CA GLU A 251 -0.41 13.89 9.51
C GLU A 251 0.31 14.31 10.80
N ASN A 252 -0.47 14.78 11.77
CA ASN A 252 0.02 15.00 13.13
C ASN A 252 0.41 13.66 13.78
N ILE A 253 1.45 13.66 14.62
CA ILE A 253 1.97 12.42 15.23
C ILE A 253 0.89 11.64 16.00
N TYR A 254 -0.02 12.31 16.74
CA TYR A 254 -1.09 11.61 17.46
C TYR A 254 -2.05 10.84 16.53
N ARG A 255 -2.20 11.28 15.27
CA ARG A 255 -3.04 10.57 14.28
C ARG A 255 -2.31 9.35 13.74
N VAL A 256 -1.00 9.44 13.53
CA VAL A 256 -0.15 8.29 13.21
C VAL A 256 -0.24 7.25 14.32
N ASP A 257 -0.04 7.66 15.58
CA ASP A 257 -0.25 6.81 16.76
C ASP A 257 -1.63 6.16 16.75
N ARG A 258 -2.71 6.95 16.63
CA ARG A 258 -4.08 6.42 16.56
C ARG A 258 -4.25 5.34 15.48
N MET A 259 -3.64 5.53 14.31
CA MET A 259 -3.73 4.57 13.21
C MET A 259 -2.89 3.31 13.45
N VAL A 260 -1.70 3.43 14.01
CA VAL A 260 -0.89 2.28 14.43
C VAL A 260 -1.61 1.51 15.55
N THR A 261 -2.22 2.22 16.49
CA THR A 261 -3.10 1.65 17.52
C THR A 261 -4.28 0.90 16.90
N GLN A 262 -4.91 1.44 15.86
CA GLN A 262 -6.00 0.74 15.15
C GLN A 262 -5.51 -0.56 14.51
N LEU A 263 -4.34 -0.57 13.87
CA LEU A 263 -3.73 -1.80 13.33
C LEU A 263 -3.48 -2.84 14.43
N LYS A 264 -3.02 -2.39 15.61
CA LYS A 264 -2.83 -3.25 16.78
C LYS A 264 -4.16 -3.85 17.25
N LEU A 265 -5.19 -3.03 17.45
CA LEU A 265 -6.51 -3.47 17.91
C LEU A 265 -7.20 -4.41 16.91
N ALA A 266 -6.91 -4.26 15.62
CA ALA A 266 -7.39 -5.16 14.57
C ALA A 266 -6.63 -6.50 14.51
N GLY A 267 -5.59 -6.70 15.34
CA GLY A 267 -4.75 -7.89 15.35
C GLY A 267 -3.82 -8.01 14.14
N VAL A 268 -3.61 -6.90 13.40
CA VAL A 268 -2.70 -6.89 12.23
C VAL A 268 -1.26 -7.04 12.69
N LEU A 269 -0.86 -6.25 13.69
CA LEU A 269 0.54 -6.19 14.14
C LEU A 269 1.03 -7.50 14.76
N ASP A 270 0.14 -8.26 15.42
CA ASP A 270 0.48 -9.50 16.12
C ASP A 270 0.88 -10.65 15.17
N LYS A 271 0.59 -10.50 13.87
CA LYS A 271 0.77 -11.54 12.85
C LYS A 271 1.99 -11.32 11.96
N LEU A 272 2.66 -10.17 12.07
CA LEU A 272 3.70 -9.75 11.14
C LEU A 272 5.01 -10.51 11.37
N ALA A 273 5.72 -10.78 10.27
CA ALA A 273 7.11 -11.27 10.32
C ALA A 273 8.12 -10.12 10.47
N GLY A 274 7.80 -8.95 9.93
CA GLY A 274 8.67 -7.77 9.97
C GLY A 274 7.91 -6.48 9.68
N PHE A 275 8.55 -5.35 10.00
CA PHE A 275 7.96 -4.03 9.84
C PHE A 275 8.93 -3.06 9.18
N VAL A 276 8.44 -2.31 8.19
CA VAL A 276 9.17 -1.22 7.55
C VAL A 276 8.30 0.01 7.56
N PHE A 277 8.82 1.12 8.08
CA PHE A 277 8.23 2.42 7.83
C PHE A 277 9.11 3.22 6.87
N GLY A 278 8.50 3.80 5.86
CA GLY A 278 9.12 4.73 4.93
C GLY A 278 9.34 6.08 5.60
N LYS A 279 8.89 7.13 4.93
CA LYS A 279 8.90 8.49 5.47
C LYS A 279 7.49 9.00 5.71
N CYS A 280 7.39 9.91 6.68
CA CYS A 280 6.21 10.72 6.92
C CYS A 280 6.55 12.16 6.52
N THR A 281 6.14 12.59 5.32
CA THR A 281 6.44 13.94 4.83
C THR A 281 5.54 14.96 5.52
N SER A 282 6.09 16.06 6.04
CA SER A 282 5.32 17.08 6.78
C SER A 282 4.55 16.49 7.97
N CYS A 283 5.24 15.63 8.73
CA CYS A 283 4.72 15.01 9.95
C CYS A 283 5.63 15.37 11.13
N GLU A 284 5.76 16.67 11.39
CA GLU A 284 6.52 17.15 12.53
C GLU A 284 5.70 17.01 13.82
N PRO A 285 6.36 16.75 14.97
CA PRO A 285 5.71 16.88 16.27
C PRO A 285 5.08 18.28 16.41
N ALA A 286 3.90 18.36 17.02
CA ALA A 286 3.27 19.65 17.28
C ALA A 286 4.17 20.53 18.15
N GLU A 287 4.16 21.84 17.92
CA GLU A 287 4.95 22.78 18.73
C GLU A 287 4.55 22.70 20.22
N GLY A 288 5.54 22.50 21.10
CA GLY A 288 5.37 22.41 22.55
C GLY A 288 5.84 21.08 23.16
N TYR A 289 5.78 20.99 24.49
CA TYR A 289 6.35 19.87 25.27
C TYR A 289 5.49 18.58 25.30
N ALA A 290 4.41 18.48 24.52
CA ALA A 290 3.37 17.47 24.71
C ALA A 290 3.13 16.54 23.51
N SER A 291 3.97 16.60 22.45
CA SER A 291 3.87 15.67 21.32
C SER A 291 4.93 14.59 21.42
N LEU A 292 4.53 13.33 21.21
CA LEU A 292 5.47 12.27 20.85
C LEU A 292 6.13 12.60 19.50
N THR A 293 7.27 11.96 19.28
CA THR A 293 7.93 11.81 17.98
C THR A 293 7.46 10.53 17.29
N LEU A 294 7.69 10.44 15.97
CA LEU A 294 7.41 9.22 15.22
C LEU A 294 8.22 8.02 15.76
N GLU A 295 9.45 8.25 16.21
CA GLU A 295 10.30 7.24 16.83
C GLU A 295 9.68 6.68 18.10
N GLU A 296 9.20 7.56 19.00
CA GLU A 296 8.54 7.15 20.24
C GLU A 296 7.28 6.33 19.97
N VAL A 297 6.46 6.73 18.98
CA VAL A 297 5.29 5.94 18.57
C VAL A 297 5.69 4.52 18.13
N PHE A 298 6.78 4.37 17.37
CA PHE A 298 7.25 3.03 16.98
C PHE A 298 7.88 2.26 18.14
N ILE A 299 8.54 2.93 19.08
CA ILE A 299 9.03 2.31 20.32
C ILE A 299 7.87 1.77 21.14
N ASP A 300 6.75 2.49 21.23
CA ASP A 300 5.59 2.07 22.04
C ASP A 300 4.79 0.94 21.38
N HIS A 301 4.64 0.97 20.05
CA HIS A 301 3.74 0.05 19.35
C HIS A 301 4.44 -1.12 18.64
N ILE A 302 5.62 -0.89 18.06
CA ILE A 302 6.29 -1.86 17.18
C ILE A 302 7.40 -2.61 17.92
N LYS A 303 8.22 -1.93 18.72
CA LYS A 303 9.32 -2.56 19.47
C LYS A 303 8.85 -3.72 20.38
N PRO A 304 7.69 -3.65 21.07
CA PRO A 304 7.22 -4.75 21.92
C PRO A 304 6.86 -6.02 21.15
N LEU A 305 6.67 -5.94 19.83
CA LEU A 305 6.40 -7.11 18.98
C LEU A 305 7.64 -8.03 18.88
N GLY A 306 8.85 -7.51 19.13
CA GLY A 306 10.10 -8.29 19.08
C GLY A 306 10.51 -8.75 17.67
N ILE A 307 9.83 -8.27 16.63
CA ILE A 307 10.11 -8.58 15.23
C ILE A 307 11.12 -7.60 14.62
N PRO A 308 11.94 -7.99 13.64
CA PRO A 308 12.80 -7.07 12.90
C PRO A 308 12.01 -5.90 12.31
N ALA A 309 12.44 -4.69 12.64
CA ALA A 309 11.71 -3.47 12.32
C ALA A 309 12.65 -2.29 12.08
N LEU A 310 12.38 -1.51 11.04
CA LEU A 310 13.15 -0.31 10.67
C LEU A 310 12.23 0.83 10.20
N TYR A 311 12.70 2.07 10.30
CA TYR A 311 12.05 3.23 9.69
C TYR A 311 13.02 4.14 8.94
N GLY A 312 12.46 4.98 8.05
CA GLY A 312 13.20 5.93 7.23
C GLY A 312 13.51 5.43 5.82
N ALA A 313 12.92 4.30 5.38
CA ALA A 313 13.12 3.79 4.03
C ALA A 313 12.66 4.81 2.96
N MET A 314 13.24 4.78 1.77
CA MET A 314 12.83 5.65 0.64
C MET A 314 11.48 5.21 0.05
N ILE A 315 10.44 5.21 0.87
CA ILE A 315 9.06 4.89 0.54
C ILE A 315 8.21 6.06 1.05
N GLY A 316 7.38 6.64 0.18
CA GLY A 316 6.38 7.65 0.54
C GLY A 316 6.36 8.89 -0.33
N HIS A 317 5.77 9.96 0.23
CA HIS A 317 5.57 11.26 -0.44
C HIS A 317 6.84 12.10 -0.49
N ILE A 318 7.88 11.56 -1.13
CA ILE A 318 9.21 12.14 -1.26
C ILE A 318 9.66 12.11 -2.72
N GLU A 319 10.73 12.82 -3.07
CA GLU A 319 11.25 12.84 -4.45
C GLU A 319 11.86 11.49 -4.84
N ASN A 320 12.85 11.05 -4.07
CA ASN A 320 13.54 9.77 -4.24
C ASN A 320 12.71 8.66 -3.61
N LYS A 321 12.18 7.72 -4.40
CA LYS A 321 11.41 6.60 -3.88
C LYS A 321 11.71 5.29 -4.60
N PHE A 322 11.61 4.20 -3.87
CA PHE A 322 11.66 2.86 -4.43
C PHE A 322 10.37 2.54 -5.21
N THR A 323 10.44 1.53 -6.07
CA THR A 323 9.25 0.83 -6.59
C THR A 323 9.12 -0.49 -5.83
N VAL A 324 8.14 -0.56 -4.93
CA VAL A 324 7.95 -1.66 -3.97
C VAL A 324 6.84 -2.58 -4.46
N PRO A 325 7.13 -3.84 -4.82
CA PRO A 325 6.08 -4.79 -5.17
C PRO A 325 5.28 -5.21 -3.92
N VAL A 326 3.97 -5.31 -4.08
CA VAL A 326 3.02 -5.83 -3.09
C VAL A 326 2.73 -7.28 -3.44
N GLY A 327 2.94 -8.19 -2.50
CA GLY A 327 2.68 -9.63 -2.64
C GLY A 327 3.90 -10.50 -3.00
N ILE A 328 5.10 -9.91 -3.04
CA ILE A 328 6.35 -10.62 -3.37
C ILE A 328 7.16 -10.94 -2.10
N GLU A 329 7.75 -12.13 -2.06
CA GLU A 329 8.67 -12.54 -1.00
C GLU A 329 9.90 -11.62 -0.94
N ALA A 330 10.17 -11.09 0.24
CA ALA A 330 11.33 -10.25 0.51
C ALA A 330 12.01 -10.64 1.83
N GLU A 331 13.26 -10.21 1.97
CA GLU A 331 13.98 -10.19 3.23
C GLU A 331 14.24 -8.73 3.62
N ILE A 332 13.89 -8.36 4.84
CA ILE A 332 14.37 -7.11 5.44
C ILE A 332 15.54 -7.42 6.37
N ASP A 333 16.49 -6.51 6.40
CA ASP A 333 17.56 -6.47 7.40
C ASP A 333 17.51 -5.10 8.07
N ALA A 334 17.01 -5.08 9.30
CA ALA A 334 16.82 -3.86 10.07
C ALA A 334 18.14 -3.26 10.55
N GLU A 335 19.23 -4.04 10.60
CA GLU A 335 20.54 -3.53 10.99
C GLU A 335 21.26 -2.86 9.81
N SER A 336 21.24 -3.49 8.63
CA SER A 336 21.83 -2.89 7.42
C SER A 336 20.90 -1.89 6.71
N GLY A 337 19.62 -1.88 7.06
CA GLY A 337 18.61 -0.97 6.51
C GLY A 337 18.24 -1.30 5.08
N THR A 338 18.06 -2.59 4.77
CA THR A 338 17.81 -3.06 3.39
C THR A 338 16.50 -3.83 3.27
N ILE A 339 15.90 -3.74 2.08
CA ILE A 339 14.74 -4.55 1.66
C ILE A 339 15.18 -5.28 0.39
N ARG A 340 15.30 -6.60 0.43
CA ARG A 340 15.77 -7.42 -0.70
C ARG A 340 14.66 -8.29 -1.23
N LEU A 341 14.32 -8.11 -2.49
CA LEU A 341 13.41 -9.02 -3.19
C LEU A 341 14.07 -10.40 -3.31
N LEU A 342 13.35 -11.46 -2.97
CA LEU A 342 13.84 -12.85 -3.03
C LEU A 342 13.46 -13.56 -4.34
N GLU A 343 12.62 -12.91 -5.15
CA GLU A 343 12.17 -13.37 -6.44
C GLU A 343 11.82 -12.17 -7.33
N SER A 344 11.73 -12.40 -8.64
CA SER A 344 11.28 -11.35 -9.57
C SER A 344 9.80 -11.03 -9.32
N ALA A 345 9.44 -9.74 -9.39
CA ALA A 345 8.07 -9.29 -9.25
C ALA A 345 7.24 -9.36 -10.55
N VAL A 346 7.91 -9.61 -11.68
CA VAL A 346 7.34 -9.65 -13.03
C VAL A 346 7.85 -10.88 -13.78
N LEU A 347 7.13 -11.29 -14.85
CA LEU A 347 7.54 -12.39 -15.72
C LEU A 347 8.57 -11.95 -16.75
#